data_AF-A0A081R6J8-F1
#
_entry.id   AF-A0A081R6J8-F1
#
_cell.length_a   1.000
_cell.length_b   1.000
_cell.length_c   1.000
_cell.angle_alpha   90.00
_cell.angle_beta   90.00
_cell.angle_gamma   90.00
#
_symmetry.space_group_name_H-M   'P 1'
#
loop_
_entity.id
_entity.type
_entity.pdbx_description
1 polymer ?
#
loop_
_entity_poly.entity_id
_entity_poly.type
_entity_poly.pdbx_seq_one_letter_code
_entity_poly.pdbx_strand_id
1 'polypeptide(L)'
;MRENIVGRRFNRLVVVEDDGSRSSKGDIKWLCQCDCGNLYHALGYRLKNGLTKSCGCLNDDKRRERFKDLSGTETDNFKIIDRAYSKNQRVWWNCICKHCGQSVILNNNLIGHQTSCGCRRGASKGYMDSIRDPESRKSTKPTARSSTGVRGVYFNKRKKRYQVFINVDKKPKYLGSTSSLEEATKMRHEAEVEYGYK
;
A
#
# COMPACT_ATOMS: atom_id res chain seq x y z
N MET A 1 27.18 12.27 43.75
CA MET A 1 27.92 11.00 43.92
C MET A 1 27.49 10.06 42.79
N ARG A 2 28.40 9.59 41.92
CA ARG A 2 28.04 8.66 40.84
C ARG A 2 27.82 7.28 41.46
N GLU A 3 26.61 6.76 41.40
CA GLU A 3 26.24 5.48 42.01
C GLU A 3 26.94 4.33 41.27
N ASN A 4 27.77 3.56 41.99
CA ASN A 4 28.39 2.37 41.46
C ASN A 4 27.36 1.24 41.42
N ILE A 5 27.13 0.67 40.23
CA ILE A 5 26.16 -0.41 40.01
C ILE A 5 26.83 -1.70 39.53
N VAL A 6 28.15 -1.83 39.68
CA VAL A 6 28.91 -3.05 39.39
C VAL A 6 28.36 -4.24 40.16
N GLY A 7 28.32 -5.41 39.52
CA GLY A 7 27.77 -6.65 40.05
C GLY A 7 26.24 -6.72 40.06
N ARG A 8 25.54 -5.60 39.83
CA ARG A 8 24.07 -5.60 39.81
C ARG A 8 23.55 -6.18 38.49
N ARG A 9 22.48 -6.96 38.61
CA ARG A 9 21.75 -7.55 37.49
C ARG A 9 20.53 -6.69 37.14
N PHE A 10 20.33 -6.46 35.85
CA PHE A 10 19.20 -5.77 35.26
C PHE A 10 18.68 -6.60 34.08
N ASN A 11 17.55 -7.29 34.27
CA ASN A 11 17.04 -8.26 33.28
C ASN A 11 18.15 -9.28 32.91
N ARG A 12 18.52 -9.37 31.62
CA ARG A 12 19.56 -10.28 31.12
C ARG A 12 20.98 -9.70 31.17
N LEU A 13 21.20 -8.53 31.79
CA LEU A 13 22.49 -7.85 31.80
C LEU A 13 23.03 -7.76 33.22
N VAL A 14 24.26 -8.22 33.43
CA VAL A 14 25.01 -8.04 34.69
C VAL A 14 26.10 -7.02 34.46
N VAL A 15 26.15 -5.96 35.28
CA VAL A 15 27.20 -4.94 35.15
C VAL A 15 28.53 -5.52 35.61
N VAL A 16 29.53 -5.51 34.71
CA VAL A 16 30.88 -6.01 34.97
C VAL A 16 31.75 -4.90 35.53
N GLU A 17 31.86 -3.78 34.81
CA GLU A 17 32.74 -2.67 35.19
C GLU A 17 32.41 -1.36 34.48
N ASP A 18 33.07 -0.30 34.93
CA ASP A 18 33.22 0.96 34.19
C ASP A 18 34.57 0.97 33.47
N ASP A 19 34.59 0.61 32.19
CA ASP A 19 35.80 0.55 31.34
C ASP A 19 36.23 1.92 30.77
N GLY A 20 35.65 3.01 31.28
CA GLY A 20 35.88 4.36 30.77
C GLY A 20 35.00 4.75 29.59
N SER A 21 34.13 3.87 29.09
CA SER A 21 33.21 4.19 27.98
C SER A 21 32.20 5.26 28.37
N ARG A 22 32.06 6.30 27.54
CA ARG A 22 31.13 7.42 27.79
C ARG A 22 30.13 7.65 26.66
N SER A 23 29.02 8.33 26.98
CA SER A 23 28.12 8.93 25.99
C SER A 23 28.70 10.25 25.47
N SER A 24 28.12 10.79 24.39
CA SER A 24 28.46 12.14 23.92
C SER A 24 28.18 13.24 24.95
N LYS A 25 27.32 12.97 25.94
CA LYS A 25 27.02 13.86 27.07
C LYS A 25 27.90 13.60 28.29
N GLY A 26 28.87 12.68 28.20
CA GLY A 26 29.77 12.32 29.30
C GLY A 26 29.20 11.31 30.31
N ASP A 27 28.03 10.70 30.03
CA ASP A 27 27.45 9.68 30.92
C ASP A 27 28.23 8.37 30.86
N ILE A 28 28.32 7.67 31.98
CA ILE A 28 28.95 6.34 32.06
C ILE A 28 28.14 5.33 31.25
N LYS A 29 28.80 4.65 30.31
CA LYS A 29 28.31 3.42 29.67
C LYS A 29 28.95 2.24 30.37
N TRP A 30 28.16 1.53 31.16
CA TRP A 30 28.62 0.37 31.92
C TRP A 30 28.81 -0.81 30.99
N LEU A 31 29.96 -1.47 31.09
CA LEU A 31 30.20 -2.74 30.42
C LEU A 31 29.37 -3.82 31.12
N CYS A 32 28.47 -4.47 30.38
CA CYS A 32 27.58 -5.48 30.91
C CYS A 32 27.80 -6.83 30.21
N GLN A 33 27.79 -7.92 30.98
CA GLN A 33 27.73 -9.27 30.47
C GLN A 33 26.26 -9.67 30.29
N CYS A 34 25.87 -10.04 29.06
CA CYS A 34 24.53 -10.55 28.81
C CYS A 34 24.44 -12.06 29.07
N ASP A 35 23.27 -12.55 29.47
CA ASP A 35 23.00 -13.98 29.64
C ASP A 35 23.26 -14.81 28.36
N CYS A 36 23.23 -14.19 27.18
CA CYS A 36 23.59 -14.85 25.92
C CYS A 36 25.10 -14.92 25.65
N GLY A 37 25.95 -14.47 26.58
CA GLY A 37 27.41 -14.49 26.45
C GLY A 37 28.04 -13.21 25.87
N ASN A 38 27.24 -12.33 25.26
CA ASN A 38 27.77 -11.11 24.62
C ASN A 38 27.97 -9.98 25.63
N LEU A 39 29.06 -9.23 25.46
CA LEU A 39 29.28 -7.96 26.14
C LEU A 39 28.48 -6.83 25.48
N TYR A 40 27.99 -5.89 26.30
CA TYR A 40 27.18 -4.78 25.83
C TYR A 40 27.33 -3.54 26.72
N HIS A 41 27.54 -2.38 26.10
CA HIS A 41 27.61 -1.10 26.79
C HIS A 41 26.22 -0.48 26.99
N ALA A 42 25.80 -0.33 28.25
CA ALA A 42 24.51 0.22 28.60
C ALA A 42 24.61 1.46 29.51
N LEU A 43 23.75 2.44 29.26
CA LEU A 43 23.62 3.61 30.13
C LEU A 43 22.92 3.22 31.43
N GLY A 44 23.46 3.66 32.57
CA GLY A 44 22.95 3.28 33.89
C GLY A 44 21.46 3.59 34.09
N TYR A 45 20.99 4.75 33.61
CA TYR A 45 19.57 5.11 33.72
C TYR A 45 18.67 4.20 32.86
N ARG A 46 19.14 3.69 31.72
CA ARG A 46 18.37 2.77 30.85
C ARG A 46 18.27 1.38 31.46
N LEU A 47 19.29 0.94 32.20
CA LEU A 47 19.27 -0.30 32.98
C LEU A 47 18.24 -0.20 34.12
N LYS A 48 18.33 0.85 34.95
CA LYS A 48 17.43 1.07 36.09
C LYS A 48 15.97 1.21 35.70
N ASN A 49 15.70 1.91 34.59
CA ASN A 49 14.33 2.12 34.10
C ASN A 49 13.82 0.96 33.22
N GLY A 50 14.59 -0.12 33.05
CA GLY A 50 14.18 -1.27 32.23
C GLY A 50 14.06 -1.01 30.73
N LEU A 51 14.65 0.08 30.23
CA LEU A 51 14.68 0.43 28.81
C LEU A 51 15.69 -0.42 28.02
N THR A 52 16.74 -0.90 28.68
CA THR A 52 17.70 -1.85 28.13
C THR A 52 17.58 -3.17 28.89
N LYS A 53 17.07 -4.20 28.22
CA LYS A 53 16.78 -5.50 28.85
C LYS A 53 17.76 -6.62 28.48
N SER A 54 18.50 -6.43 27.38
CA SER A 54 19.50 -7.38 26.85
C SER A 54 20.42 -6.63 25.89
N CYS A 55 21.44 -7.31 25.37
CA CYS A 55 22.30 -6.82 24.29
C CYS A 55 21.59 -6.75 22.92
N GLY A 56 20.32 -7.19 22.83
CA GLY A 56 19.56 -7.35 21.59
C GLY A 56 18.97 -8.76 21.44
N CYS A 57 19.61 -9.76 22.06
CA CYS A 57 19.23 -11.17 21.96
C CYS A 57 17.79 -11.47 22.40
N LEU A 58 17.23 -10.71 23.35
CA LEU A 58 15.84 -10.88 23.76
C LEU A 58 14.86 -10.62 22.60
N ASN A 59 15.18 -9.69 21.71
CA ASN A 59 14.38 -9.44 20.51
C ASN A 59 14.59 -10.54 19.46
N ASP A 60 15.79 -11.09 19.35
CA ASP A 60 16.07 -12.21 18.44
C ASP A 60 15.33 -13.47 18.85
N ASP A 61 15.25 -13.77 20.15
CA ASP A 61 14.48 -14.89 20.70
C ASP A 61 13.00 -14.71 20.40
N LYS A 62 12.43 -13.54 20.72
CA LYS A 62 11.02 -13.22 20.40
C LYS A 62 10.74 -13.28 18.90
N ARG A 63 11.69 -12.86 18.06
CA ARG A 63 11.56 -12.96 16.60
C ARG A 63 11.49 -14.42 16.15
N ARG A 64 12.30 -15.29 16.73
CA ARG A 64 12.29 -16.74 16.47
C ARG A 64 11.00 -17.39 16.98
N GLU A 65 10.53 -17.05 18.18
CA GLU A 65 9.26 -17.56 18.73
C GLU A 65 8.05 -17.15 17.88
N ARG A 66 8.03 -15.92 17.36
CA ARG A 66 6.95 -15.43 16.50
C ARG A 66 7.02 -15.98 15.07
N PHE A 67 8.17 -16.52 14.66
CA PHE A 67 8.32 -17.08 13.33
C PHE A 67 7.55 -18.40 13.26
N LYS A 68 6.41 -18.37 12.58
CA LYS A 68 5.67 -19.58 12.20
C LYS A 68 6.11 -19.96 10.79
N ASP A 69 6.70 -21.14 10.65
CA ASP A 69 6.95 -21.72 9.34
C ASP A 69 5.62 -22.20 8.75
N LEU A 70 5.30 -21.70 7.56
CA LEU A 70 4.10 -22.07 6.81
C LEU A 70 4.45 -22.91 5.59
N SER A 71 5.72 -23.27 5.38
CA SER A 71 6.14 -24.13 4.27
C SER A 71 5.37 -25.45 4.28
N GLY A 72 4.84 -25.86 3.13
CA GLY A 72 4.06 -27.09 2.99
C GLY A 72 2.64 -27.05 3.57
N THR A 73 2.21 -25.92 4.13
CA THR A 73 0.83 -25.76 4.63
C THR A 73 -0.10 -25.23 3.55
N GLU A 74 -1.41 -25.24 3.82
CA GLU A 74 -2.41 -24.75 2.89
C GLU A 74 -3.44 -23.87 3.58
N THR A 75 -3.98 -22.90 2.86
CA THR A 75 -5.20 -22.18 3.22
C THR A 75 -6.35 -22.57 2.29
N ASP A 76 -7.54 -22.00 2.50
CA ASP A 76 -8.69 -22.22 1.62
C ASP A 76 -8.40 -21.87 0.16
N ASN A 77 -7.52 -20.90 -0.08
CA ASN A 77 -7.27 -20.34 -1.42
C ASN A 77 -5.87 -20.64 -1.98
N PHE A 78 -4.90 -21.01 -1.14
CA PHE A 78 -3.50 -21.14 -1.57
C PHE A 78 -2.82 -22.37 -0.96
N LYS A 79 -1.95 -23.02 -1.74
CA LYS A 79 -0.94 -23.96 -1.24
C LYS A 79 0.35 -23.20 -1.01
N ILE A 80 0.93 -23.29 0.18
CA ILE A 80 2.15 -22.58 0.55
C ILE A 80 3.32 -23.54 0.33
N ILE A 81 4.21 -23.21 -0.59
CA ILE A 81 5.30 -24.10 -1.01
C ILE A 81 6.50 -23.91 -0.11
N ASP A 82 7.11 -22.73 -0.18
CA ASP A 82 8.33 -22.41 0.54
C ASP A 82 8.48 -20.90 0.73
N ARG A 83 9.60 -20.51 1.34
CA ARG A 83 9.94 -19.11 1.57
C ARG A 83 10.40 -18.45 0.27
N ALA A 84 9.75 -17.34 -0.08
CA ALA A 84 10.21 -16.47 -1.14
C ALA A 84 11.34 -15.55 -0.68
N TYR A 85 12.18 -15.12 -1.64
CA TYR A 85 13.26 -14.17 -1.39
C TYR A 85 12.73 -12.81 -0.88
N SER A 86 13.46 -12.20 0.06
CA SER A 86 13.10 -10.93 0.66
C SER A 86 14.31 -10.04 0.88
N LYS A 87 14.31 -8.86 0.26
CA LYS A 87 15.37 -7.85 0.45
C LYS A 87 15.35 -7.22 1.85
N ASN A 88 14.18 -7.15 2.49
CA ASN A 88 13.97 -6.37 3.73
C ASN A 88 13.70 -7.27 4.94
N GLN A 89 14.17 -8.53 4.93
CA GLN A 89 13.92 -9.54 5.98
C GLN A 89 12.43 -9.80 6.31
N ARG A 90 11.50 -9.30 5.48
CA ARG A 90 10.06 -9.60 5.60
C ARG A 90 9.81 -11.04 5.16
N VAL A 91 8.92 -11.74 5.84
CA VAL A 91 8.54 -13.10 5.46
C VAL A 91 7.59 -13.05 4.26
N TRP A 92 8.04 -13.62 3.15
CA TRP A 92 7.25 -13.84 1.95
C TRP A 92 7.26 -15.33 1.62
N TRP A 93 6.20 -15.79 0.96
CA TRP A 93 5.94 -17.18 0.65
C TRP A 93 5.64 -17.34 -0.82
N ASN A 94 6.23 -18.35 -1.44
CA ASN A 94 5.83 -18.82 -2.75
C ASN A 94 4.57 -19.67 -2.59
N CYS A 95 3.47 -19.22 -3.18
CA CYS A 95 2.17 -19.86 -3.06
C CYS A 95 1.65 -20.28 -4.44
N ILE A 96 0.89 -21.37 -4.49
CA ILE A 96 0.13 -21.78 -5.68
C ILE A 96 -1.36 -21.50 -5.41
N CYS A 97 -1.99 -20.76 -6.32
CA CYS A 97 -3.43 -20.50 -6.26
C CYS A 97 -4.22 -21.79 -6.49
N LYS A 98 -5.10 -22.17 -5.55
CA LYS A 98 -5.94 -23.37 -5.69
C LYS A 98 -6.99 -23.25 -6.81
N HIS A 99 -7.29 -22.02 -7.25
CA HIS A 99 -8.33 -21.76 -8.25
C HIS A 99 -7.84 -21.84 -9.69
N CYS A 100 -6.58 -21.48 -9.95
CA CYS A 100 -6.04 -21.43 -11.31
C CYS A 100 -4.65 -22.06 -11.47
N GLY A 101 -4.04 -22.55 -10.38
CA GLY A 101 -2.70 -23.15 -10.39
C GLY A 101 -1.54 -22.14 -10.54
N GLN A 102 -1.82 -20.85 -10.66
CA GLN A 102 -0.77 -19.84 -10.86
C GLN A 102 0.05 -19.60 -9.59
N SER A 103 1.37 -19.47 -9.75
CA SER A 103 2.29 -19.08 -8.68
C SER A 103 2.13 -17.60 -8.32
N VAL A 104 2.08 -17.30 -7.03
CA VAL A 104 1.99 -15.94 -6.49
C VAL A 104 2.82 -15.83 -5.22
N ILE A 105 3.45 -14.67 -5.01
CA ILE A 105 4.25 -14.41 -3.80
C ILE A 105 3.39 -13.62 -2.81
N LEU A 106 3.16 -14.18 -1.62
CA LEU A 106 2.31 -13.58 -0.59
C LEU A 106 3.05 -13.42 0.75
N ASN A 107 2.69 -12.40 1.52
CA ASN A 107 3.15 -12.27 2.91
C ASN A 107 2.10 -12.83 3.88
N ASN A 108 2.44 -12.90 5.17
CA ASN A 108 1.55 -13.43 6.21
C ASN A 108 0.18 -12.74 6.27
N ASN A 109 0.11 -11.44 6.04
CA ASN A 109 -1.17 -10.71 6.06
C ASN A 109 -2.04 -11.07 4.85
N LEU A 110 -1.44 -11.27 3.69
CA LEU A 110 -2.16 -11.57 2.45
C LEU A 110 -2.66 -13.03 2.41
N ILE A 111 -1.87 -13.98 2.91
CA ILE A 111 -2.22 -15.41 2.88
C ILE A 111 -3.56 -15.71 3.54
N GLY A 112 -3.90 -15.02 4.64
CA GLY A 112 -5.16 -15.23 5.36
C GLY A 112 -6.37 -14.48 4.78
N HIS A 113 -6.16 -13.34 4.11
CA HIS A 113 -7.26 -12.48 3.65
C HIS A 113 -7.53 -12.58 2.15
N GLN A 114 -6.57 -13.04 1.37
CA GLN A 114 -6.68 -13.04 -0.08
C GLN A 114 -7.52 -14.22 -0.58
N THR A 115 -8.52 -13.93 -1.42
CA THR A 115 -9.49 -14.92 -1.91
C THR A 115 -9.11 -15.56 -3.24
N SER A 116 -8.12 -15.01 -3.94
CA SER A 116 -7.50 -15.58 -5.15
C SER A 116 -6.23 -14.81 -5.52
N CYS A 117 -5.39 -15.36 -6.40
CA CYS A 117 -4.24 -14.64 -6.96
C CYS A 117 -4.62 -13.40 -7.82
N GLY A 118 -5.92 -13.11 -7.97
CA GLY A 118 -6.45 -12.12 -8.91
C GLY A 118 -7.32 -12.75 -10.00
N CYS A 119 -7.24 -14.08 -10.18
CA CYS A 119 -8.00 -14.80 -11.20
C CYS A 119 -9.52 -14.74 -11.03
N ARG A 120 -10.02 -14.44 -9.81
CA ARG A 120 -11.46 -14.24 -9.56
C ARG A 120 -11.91 -12.78 -9.67
N ARG A 121 -10.99 -11.81 -9.77
CA ARG A 121 -11.32 -10.37 -9.82
C ARG A 121 -11.60 -9.93 -11.25
N GLY A 122 -12.80 -10.22 -11.75
CA GLY A 122 -13.32 -9.74 -13.03
C GLY A 122 -12.48 -10.11 -14.25
N ALA A 123 -12.99 -9.85 -15.43
CA ALA A 123 -12.22 -10.07 -16.65
C ALA A 123 -10.97 -9.16 -16.71
N SER A 124 -9.91 -9.59 -17.38
CA SER A 124 -8.74 -8.73 -17.60
C SER A 124 -9.14 -7.47 -18.37
N LYS A 125 -8.45 -6.35 -18.15
CA LYS A 125 -8.69 -5.11 -18.92
C LYS A 125 -8.69 -5.36 -20.44
N GLY A 126 -7.82 -6.26 -20.90
CA GLY A 126 -7.77 -6.66 -22.32
C GLY A 126 -9.04 -7.36 -22.80
N TYR A 127 -9.58 -8.30 -22.03
CA TYR A 127 -10.88 -8.92 -22.35
C TYR A 127 -12.03 -7.92 -22.23
N MET A 128 -12.00 -7.03 -21.24
CA MET A 128 -12.99 -5.96 -21.13
C MET A 128 -12.96 -5.00 -22.31
N ASP A 129 -11.77 -4.71 -22.87
CA ASP A 129 -11.60 -3.89 -24.05
C ASP A 129 -12.02 -4.65 -25.33
N SER A 130 -11.86 -5.98 -25.39
CA SER A 130 -12.28 -6.80 -26.55
C SER A 130 -13.80 -6.98 -26.66
N ILE A 131 -14.52 -6.97 -25.53
CA ILE A 131 -16.00 -7.04 -25.52
C ILE A 131 -16.66 -5.66 -25.56
N ARG A 132 -15.88 -4.57 -25.44
CA ARG A 132 -16.42 -3.21 -25.37
C ARG A 132 -16.68 -2.70 -26.78
N ASP A 133 -17.95 -2.64 -27.14
CA ASP A 133 -18.40 -2.00 -28.36
C ASP A 133 -17.90 -0.53 -28.46
N PRO A 134 -17.17 -0.17 -29.52
CA PRO A 134 -16.74 1.21 -29.78
C PRO A 134 -17.89 2.22 -29.88
N GLU A 135 -19.07 1.80 -30.39
CA GLU A 135 -20.23 2.68 -30.57
C GLU A 135 -20.89 3.08 -29.23
N SER A 136 -20.79 2.23 -28.21
CA SER A 136 -21.19 2.55 -26.82
C SER A 136 -20.58 3.86 -26.29
N ARG A 137 -19.40 4.28 -26.77
CA ARG A 137 -18.74 5.54 -26.39
C ARG A 137 -19.37 6.78 -27.03
N LYS A 138 -20.18 6.59 -28.08
CA LYS A 138 -20.85 7.64 -28.85
C LYS A 138 -22.28 7.91 -28.38
N SER A 139 -22.62 7.55 -27.14
CA SER A 139 -23.93 7.88 -26.58
C SER A 139 -24.17 9.38 -26.53
N THR A 140 -25.30 9.80 -27.08
CA THR A 140 -25.85 11.17 -27.05
C THR A 140 -26.75 11.41 -25.83
N LYS A 141 -27.05 10.35 -25.05
CA LYS A 141 -27.95 10.43 -23.89
C LYS A 141 -27.34 11.28 -22.78
N PRO A 142 -28.03 12.34 -22.28
CA PRO A 142 -27.54 13.16 -21.18
C PRO A 142 -27.33 12.32 -19.90
N THR A 143 -26.41 12.76 -19.05
CA THR A 143 -26.23 12.15 -17.73
C THR A 143 -27.38 12.57 -16.81
N ALA A 144 -27.70 11.77 -15.80
CA ALA A 144 -28.76 12.08 -14.83
C ALA A 144 -28.54 13.41 -14.07
N ARG A 145 -27.30 13.93 -14.06
CA ARG A 145 -26.94 15.22 -13.45
C ARG A 145 -26.92 16.39 -14.44
N SER A 146 -27.35 16.17 -15.69
CA SER A 146 -27.39 17.24 -16.70
C SER A 146 -28.48 18.25 -16.37
N SER A 147 -28.09 19.52 -16.24
CA SER A 147 -29.03 20.62 -16.01
C SER A 147 -29.66 21.16 -17.29
N THR A 148 -29.09 20.85 -18.45
CA THR A 148 -29.49 21.40 -19.76
C THR A 148 -30.29 20.41 -20.62
N GLY A 149 -30.38 19.15 -20.18
CA GLY A 149 -31.01 18.07 -20.95
C GLY A 149 -30.20 17.62 -22.18
N VAL A 150 -29.10 18.29 -22.51
CA VAL A 150 -28.27 18.00 -23.70
C VAL A 150 -26.88 17.55 -23.27
N ARG A 151 -26.42 16.41 -23.80
CA ARG A 151 -25.10 15.88 -23.46
C ARG A 151 -23.98 16.78 -23.99
N GLY A 152 -23.04 17.13 -23.12
CA GLY A 152 -21.89 17.96 -23.48
C GLY A 152 -22.19 19.47 -23.49
N VAL A 153 -23.41 19.89 -23.14
CA VAL A 153 -23.76 21.32 -23.00
C VAL A 153 -23.92 21.65 -21.52
N TYR A 154 -23.11 22.59 -21.02
CA TYR A 154 -23.07 22.96 -19.62
C TYR A 154 -23.31 24.46 -19.44
N PHE A 155 -24.16 24.84 -18.48
CA PHE A 155 -24.39 26.26 -18.18
C PHE A 155 -23.35 26.78 -17.18
N ASN A 156 -22.57 27.79 -17.60
CA ASN A 156 -21.62 28.46 -16.74
C ASN A 156 -22.28 29.64 -16.00
N LYS A 157 -22.63 29.43 -14.73
CA LYS A 157 -23.32 30.43 -13.89
C LYS A 157 -22.55 31.75 -13.75
N ARG A 158 -21.21 31.71 -13.71
CA ARG A 158 -20.36 32.91 -13.55
C ARG A 158 -20.36 33.79 -14.80
N LYS A 159 -20.27 33.18 -15.98
CA LYS A 159 -20.24 33.88 -17.27
C LYS A 159 -21.61 34.08 -17.91
N LYS A 160 -22.67 33.50 -17.33
CA LYS A 160 -24.05 33.46 -17.86
C LYS A 160 -24.10 32.99 -19.33
N ARG A 161 -23.33 31.95 -19.66
CA ARG A 161 -23.22 31.37 -21.02
C ARG A 161 -23.20 29.84 -20.98
N TYR A 162 -23.72 29.22 -22.02
CA TYR A 162 -23.64 27.78 -22.27
C TYR A 162 -22.32 27.44 -22.94
N GLN A 163 -21.62 26.43 -22.43
CA GLN A 163 -20.37 25.90 -22.96
C GLN A 163 -20.62 24.54 -23.59
N VAL A 164 -20.08 24.31 -24.79
CA VAL A 164 -20.34 23.11 -25.58
C VAL A 164 -19.06 22.29 -25.74
N PHE A 165 -19.17 21.01 -25.46
CA PHE A 165 -18.11 20.02 -25.58
C PHE A 165 -18.59 18.77 -26.31
N ILE A 166 -17.66 18.13 -27.03
CA ILE A 166 -17.82 16.78 -27.58
C ILE A 166 -16.57 15.97 -27.25
N ASN A 167 -16.71 14.66 -27.03
CA ASN A 167 -15.55 13.78 -26.90
C ASN A 167 -15.15 13.28 -28.28
N VAL A 168 -13.88 13.42 -28.65
CA VAL A 168 -13.32 12.86 -29.88
C VAL A 168 -12.06 12.10 -29.50
N ASP A 169 -11.91 10.86 -29.94
CA ASP A 169 -10.74 10.02 -29.64
C ASP A 169 -10.35 9.98 -28.16
N LYS A 170 -11.36 9.83 -27.28
CA LYS A 170 -11.23 9.77 -25.81
C LYS A 170 -10.79 11.08 -25.15
N LYS A 171 -10.75 12.21 -25.88
CA LYS A 171 -10.42 13.53 -25.37
C LYS A 171 -11.60 14.50 -25.51
N PRO A 172 -11.89 15.34 -24.50
CA PRO A 172 -12.90 16.37 -24.63
C PRO A 172 -12.39 17.49 -25.56
N LYS A 173 -13.17 17.82 -26.58
CA LYS A 173 -12.97 18.96 -27.49
C LYS A 173 -14.01 20.03 -27.17
N TYR A 174 -13.54 21.25 -26.94
CA TYR A 174 -14.38 22.42 -26.75
C TYR A 174 -14.81 22.98 -28.10
N LEU A 175 -16.12 23.20 -28.28
CA LEU A 175 -16.70 23.68 -29.53
C LEU A 175 -17.02 25.18 -29.49
N GLY A 176 -17.28 25.74 -28.30
CA GLY A 176 -17.58 27.16 -28.15
C GLY A 176 -18.48 27.47 -26.96
N SER A 177 -18.86 28.75 -26.84
CA SER A 177 -19.85 29.17 -25.85
C SER A 177 -20.80 30.23 -26.39
N THR A 178 -22.07 30.14 -26.03
CA THR A 178 -23.16 31.05 -26.46
C THR A 178 -24.03 31.46 -25.27
N SER A 179 -24.79 32.54 -25.41
CA SER A 179 -25.83 32.96 -24.48
C SER A 179 -27.12 32.13 -24.58
N SER A 180 -27.40 31.51 -25.73
CA SER A 180 -28.65 30.76 -25.97
C SER A 180 -28.47 29.23 -25.86
N LEU A 181 -29.42 28.55 -25.22
CA LEU A 181 -29.42 27.08 -25.13
C LEU A 181 -29.67 26.42 -26.49
N GLU A 182 -30.50 27.03 -27.34
CA GLU A 182 -30.84 26.52 -28.67
C GLU A 182 -29.62 26.50 -29.58
N GLU A 183 -28.87 27.60 -29.60
CA GLU A 183 -27.59 27.70 -30.33
C GLU A 183 -26.56 26.69 -29.82
N ALA A 184 -26.49 26.49 -28.49
CA ALA A 184 -25.59 25.51 -27.88
C ALA A 184 -25.95 24.07 -28.28
N THR A 185 -27.25 23.79 -28.39
CA THR A 185 -27.78 22.50 -28.83
C THR A 185 -27.51 22.25 -30.30
N LYS A 186 -27.67 23.29 -31.14
CA LYS A 186 -27.32 23.23 -32.57
C LYS A 186 -25.83 22.94 -32.78
N MET A 187 -24.94 23.70 -32.13
CA MET A 187 -23.49 23.46 -32.17
C MET A 187 -23.13 22.04 -31.73
N ARG A 188 -23.82 21.52 -30.70
CA ARG A 188 -23.61 20.16 -30.23
C ARG A 188 -24.05 19.13 -31.29
N HIS A 189 -25.20 19.33 -31.91
CA HIS A 189 -25.77 18.41 -32.89
C HIS A 189 -24.97 18.38 -34.20
N GLU A 190 -24.52 19.54 -34.69
CA GLU A 190 -23.63 19.64 -35.86
C GLU A 190 -22.34 18.86 -35.64
N ALA A 191 -21.73 19.00 -34.45
CA ALA A 191 -20.57 18.21 -34.09
C ALA A 191 -20.90 16.70 -33.91
N GLU A 192 -22.12 16.32 -33.53
CA GLU A 192 -22.49 14.90 -33.54
C GLU A 192 -22.47 14.31 -34.95
N VAL A 193 -22.94 15.05 -35.94
CA VAL A 193 -22.88 14.64 -37.35
C VAL A 193 -21.43 14.60 -37.85
N GLU A 194 -20.65 15.64 -37.58
CA GLU A 194 -19.25 15.75 -38.01
C GLU A 194 -18.37 14.60 -37.45
N TYR A 195 -18.54 14.25 -36.18
CA TYR A 195 -17.74 13.20 -35.51
C TYR A 195 -18.42 11.81 -35.51
N GLY A 196 -19.50 11.65 -36.27
CA GLY A 196 -20.17 10.37 -36.50
C GLY A 196 -20.77 9.75 -35.23
N TYR A 197 -21.37 10.57 -34.37
CA TYR A 197 -22.20 10.17 -33.22
C TYR A 197 -23.65 9.84 -33.62
N LYS A 198 -24.04 10.22 -34.85
CA LYS A 198 -25.33 9.96 -35.50
C LYS A 198 -25.09 9.64 -36.97
#